data_AF-C0NVV6-F1
#
_entry.id   AF-C0NVV6-F1
#
_cell.length_a   1.000
_cell.length_b   1.000
_cell.length_c   1.000
_cell.angle_alpha   90.00
_cell.angle_beta   90.00
_cell.angle_gamma   90.00
#
_symmetry.space_group_name_H-M   'P 1'
#
loop_
_entity.id
_entity.type
_entity.pdbx_description
1 polymer ?
#
loop_
_entity_poly.entity_id
_entity_poly.type
_entity_poly.pdbx_seq_one_letter_code
_entity_poly.pdbx_strand_id
1 'polypeptide(L)'
;MAETGHLRKKQPSESAKKELELVAEWIGGNDIRWQHLGGGLYECIDVMLDDKLSRYVEELEEPESRHRVFRVPGSKYARILASGGVAHIHPIRVHGEAATVDKVPVQVGEYITIRKEVRVELATDFLVISKGKPKTENGHDSGGQE
;
A
#
# COMPACT_ATOMS: atom_id res chain seq x y z
N MET A 1 4.58 16.28 -20.04
CA MET A 1 4.10 15.11 -19.27
C MET A 1 5.31 14.53 -18.56
N ALA A 2 5.28 14.37 -17.23
CA ALA A 2 6.38 13.73 -16.52
C ALA A 2 6.28 12.23 -16.79
N GLU A 3 7.02 11.72 -17.78
CA GLU A 3 7.15 10.28 -18.05
C GLU A 3 7.96 9.65 -16.92
N THR A 4 7.31 9.34 -15.81
CA THR A 4 7.86 8.44 -14.79
C THR A 4 7.68 7.02 -15.30
N GLY A 5 8.52 6.58 -16.24
CA GLY A 5 8.41 5.24 -16.85
C GLY A 5 8.40 4.07 -15.85
N HIS A 6 8.81 4.31 -14.59
CA HIS A 6 8.74 3.35 -13.49
C HIS A 6 7.41 3.34 -12.72
N LEU A 7 6.50 4.29 -12.96
CA LEU A 7 5.20 4.41 -12.32
C LEU A 7 4.09 4.28 -13.35
N ARG A 8 3.14 3.38 -13.11
CA ARG A 8 1.93 3.28 -13.92
C ARG A 8 0.71 3.49 -13.03
N LYS A 9 -0.08 4.51 -13.36
CA LYS A 9 -1.39 4.73 -12.78
C LYS A 9 -2.41 3.81 -13.42
N LYS A 10 -3.29 3.26 -12.61
CA LYS A 10 -4.45 2.48 -13.03
C LYS A 10 -5.63 2.80 -12.12
N GLN A 11 -6.83 2.52 -12.61
CA GLN A 11 -8.06 2.57 -11.83
C GLN A 11 -8.49 1.13 -11.53
N PRO A 12 -8.91 0.81 -10.30
CA PRO A 12 -9.53 -0.46 -9.98
C PRO A 12 -10.98 -0.49 -10.53
N SER A 13 -11.69 -1.60 -10.35
CA SER A 13 -13.12 -1.68 -10.68
C SER A 13 -13.94 -0.73 -9.79
N GLU A 14 -15.15 -0.35 -10.23
CA GLU A 14 -16.06 0.45 -9.40
C GLU A 14 -16.43 -0.29 -8.08
N SER A 15 -16.57 -1.62 -8.13
CA SER A 15 -16.77 -2.46 -6.95
C SER A 15 -15.59 -2.34 -5.97
N ALA A 16 -14.36 -2.54 -6.46
CA ALA A 16 -13.16 -2.40 -5.64
C ALA A 16 -13.04 -0.97 -5.07
N LYS A 17 -13.33 0.06 -5.86
CA LYS A 17 -13.29 1.44 -5.40
C LYS A 17 -14.24 1.66 -4.22
N LYS A 18 -15.47 1.13 -4.30
CA LYS A 18 -16.45 1.19 -3.19
C LYS A 18 -15.94 0.50 -1.93
N GLU A 19 -15.30 -0.67 -2.05
CA GLU A 19 -14.71 -1.34 -0.88
C GLU A 19 -13.55 -0.51 -0.28
N LEU A 20 -12.75 0.16 -1.10
CA LEU A 20 -11.69 1.05 -0.64
C LEU A 20 -12.24 2.28 0.12
N GLU A 21 -13.37 2.83 -0.33
CA GLU A 21 -14.05 3.94 0.36
C GLU A 21 -14.53 3.51 1.76
N LEU A 22 -15.09 2.30 1.91
CA LEU A 22 -15.49 1.76 3.21
C LEU A 22 -14.30 1.60 4.17
N VAL A 23 -13.14 1.19 3.65
CA VAL A 23 -11.89 1.11 4.42
C VAL A 23 -11.42 2.50 4.82
N ALA A 24 -11.53 3.49 3.93
CA ALA A 24 -11.17 4.88 4.22
C ALA A 24 -12.03 5.48 5.34
N GLU A 25 -13.34 5.25 5.29
CA GLU A 25 -14.29 5.67 6.32
C GLU A 25 -13.97 5.01 7.66
N TRP A 26 -13.73 3.70 7.66
CA TRP A 26 -13.35 2.96 8.86
C TRP A 26 -12.07 3.50 9.48
N ILE A 27 -11.03 3.74 8.67
CA ILE A 27 -9.76 4.30 9.12
C ILE A 27 -9.95 5.72 9.70
N GLY A 28 -10.83 6.51 9.10
CA GLY A 28 -11.07 7.90 9.50
C GLY A 28 -11.98 8.07 10.71
N GLY A 29 -12.88 7.12 10.96
CA GLY A 29 -13.91 7.23 11.99
C GLY A 29 -13.60 6.53 13.32
N ASN A 30 -12.55 5.71 13.39
CA ASN A 30 -12.23 4.91 14.58
C ASN A 30 -10.88 5.27 15.19
N ASP A 31 -10.67 4.86 16.44
CA ASP A 31 -9.37 4.91 17.11
C ASP A 31 -8.48 3.78 16.59
N ILE A 32 -7.99 3.95 15.35
CA ILE A 32 -7.11 3.01 14.69
C ILE A 32 -5.74 3.04 15.35
N ARG A 33 -5.19 1.85 15.63
CA ARG A 33 -3.84 1.73 16.18
C ARG A 33 -2.78 1.85 15.10
N TRP A 34 -1.84 2.78 15.31
CA TRP A 34 -0.71 3.04 14.42
C TRP A 34 0.61 2.82 15.14
N GLN A 35 1.55 2.16 14.46
CA GLN A 35 2.93 2.04 14.91
C GLN A 35 3.82 3.00 14.11
N HIS A 36 4.61 3.83 14.80
CA HIS A 36 5.60 4.67 14.13
C HIS A 36 6.80 3.83 13.70
N LEU A 37 7.11 3.82 12.40
CA LEU A 37 8.25 3.08 11.84
C LEU A 37 9.51 3.95 11.68
N GLY A 38 9.41 5.26 11.91
CA GLY A 38 10.48 6.23 11.62
C GLY A 38 10.29 6.92 10.27
N GLY A 39 11.08 7.97 10.03
CA GLY A 39 11.05 8.71 8.76
C GLY A 39 9.72 9.40 8.42
N GLY A 40 8.80 9.54 9.38
CA GLY A 40 7.44 10.07 9.13
C GLY A 40 6.46 9.02 8.58
N LEU A 41 6.78 7.73 8.67
CA LEU A 41 5.92 6.63 8.25
C LEU A 41 5.31 5.94 9.47
N TYR A 42 4.01 5.67 9.40
CA TYR A 42 3.27 4.89 10.38
C TYR A 42 2.63 3.70 9.68
N GLU A 43 2.59 2.54 10.33
CA GLU A 43 1.91 1.34 9.86
C GLU A 43 0.67 1.09 10.70
N CYS A 44 -0.45 0.76 10.04
CA CYS A 44 -1.65 0.32 10.72
C CYS A 44 -1.40 -1.08 11.29
N ILE A 45 -1.60 -1.23 12.60
CA ILE A 45 -1.43 -2.50 13.33
C ILE A 45 -2.76 -2.93 13.98
N ASP A 46 -3.87 -2.48 13.40
CA ASP A 46 -5.18 -2.88 13.87
C ASP A 46 -5.46 -4.34 13.52
N VAL A 47 -6.04 -5.10 14.46
CA VAL A 47 -6.33 -6.52 14.28
C VAL A 47 -7.45 -6.75 13.27
N MET A 48 -8.32 -5.76 13.05
CA MET A 48 -9.41 -5.83 12.09
C MET A 48 -8.96 -5.46 10.67
N LEU A 49 -7.70 -5.08 10.45
CA LEU A 49 -7.23 -4.58 9.16
C LEU A 49 -7.48 -5.57 8.02
N ASP A 50 -7.08 -6.83 8.21
CA ASP A 50 -7.22 -7.88 7.21
C ASP A 50 -8.70 -8.14 6.88
N ASP A 51 -9.56 -8.21 7.89
CA ASP A 51 -11.01 -8.36 7.71
C ASP A 51 -11.60 -7.20 6.89
N LYS A 52 -11.15 -5.98 7.17
CA LYS A 52 -11.62 -4.77 6.48
C LYS A 52 -11.15 -4.70 5.04
N LEU A 53 -9.97 -5.25 4.73
CA LEU A 53 -9.40 -5.26 3.39
C LEU A 53 -9.75 -6.49 2.56
N SER A 54 -10.25 -7.56 3.18
CA SER A 54 -10.52 -8.85 2.55
C SER A 54 -11.23 -8.74 1.19
N ARG A 55 -12.39 -8.06 1.17
CA ARG A 55 -13.18 -7.84 -0.06
C ARG A 55 -12.45 -7.01 -1.10
N TYR A 56 -11.72 -5.98 -0.68
CA TYR A 56 -10.94 -5.15 -1.59
C TYR A 56 -9.84 -5.95 -2.28
N VAL A 57 -9.11 -6.77 -1.52
CA VAL A 57 -8.02 -7.61 -2.03
C VAL A 57 -8.57 -8.71 -2.95
N GLU A 58 -9.73 -9.27 -2.63
CA GLU A 58 -10.45 -10.23 -3.48
C GLU A 58 -10.85 -9.61 -4.83
N GLU A 59 -11.44 -8.41 -4.82
CA GLU A 59 -11.82 -7.67 -6.04
C GLU A 59 -10.63 -7.25 -6.91
N LEU A 60 -9.43 -7.18 -6.35
CA LEU A 60 -8.20 -6.93 -7.11
C LEU A 60 -7.63 -8.20 -7.76
N GLU A 61 -8.20 -9.37 -7.48
CA GLU A 61 -7.71 -10.68 -7.93
C GLU A 61 -6.24 -10.93 -7.54
N GLU A 62 -5.82 -10.43 -6.37
CA GLU A 62 -4.45 -10.56 -5.85
C GLU A 62 -4.36 -11.38 -4.54
N PRO A 63 -4.80 -12.65 -4.51
CA PRO A 63 -4.96 -13.41 -3.27
C PRO A 63 -3.65 -13.75 -2.54
N GLU A 64 -2.53 -13.88 -3.26
CA GLU A 64 -1.22 -14.21 -2.67
C GLU A 64 -0.42 -12.97 -2.23
N SER A 65 -0.99 -11.77 -2.38
CA SER A 65 -0.30 -10.53 -2.07
C SER A 65 -0.32 -10.22 -0.57
N ARG A 66 0.80 -9.73 -0.06
CA ARG A 66 0.84 -9.14 1.29
C ARG A 66 0.35 -7.70 1.20
N HIS A 67 -0.58 -7.34 2.08
CA HIS A 67 -1.10 -5.99 2.14
C HIS A 67 -0.79 -5.34 3.49
N ARG A 68 -0.52 -4.04 3.46
CA ARG A 68 -0.26 -3.20 4.64
C ARG A 68 -0.83 -1.82 4.41
N VAL A 69 -1.37 -1.21 5.45
CA VAL A 69 -1.80 0.19 5.38
C VAL A 69 -0.81 1.06 6.12
N PHE A 70 -0.46 2.16 5.50
CA PHE A 70 0.46 3.14 6.07
C PHE A 70 -0.15 4.53 6.07
N ARG A 71 0.38 5.37 6.96
CA ARG A 71 0.07 6.79 7.08
C ARG A 71 1.34 7.61 6.98
N VAL A 72 1.32 8.61 6.10
CA VAL A 72 2.25 9.75 6.13
C VAL A 72 1.45 10.94 6.70
N PRO A 73 1.85 11.56 7.83
CA PRO A 73 1.12 12.67 8.43
C PRO A 73 1.36 14.02 7.71
N GLY A 74 2.21 14.05 6.69
CA GLY A 74 2.47 15.22 5.84
C GLY A 74 3.55 16.18 6.30
N SER A 75 4.10 16.03 7.52
CA SER A 75 5.23 16.86 7.98
C SER A 75 6.55 16.56 7.28
N LYS A 76 6.68 15.36 6.70
CA LYS A 76 7.83 14.87 5.93
C LYS A 76 7.34 13.92 4.84
N TYR A 77 8.20 13.68 3.84
CA TYR A 77 7.99 12.57 2.91
C TYR A 77 8.37 11.24 3.57
N ALA A 78 7.67 10.17 3.21
CA ALA A 78 8.07 8.80 3.54
C ALA A 78 8.69 8.11 2.32
N ARG A 79 9.56 7.12 2.55
CA ARG A 79 10.09 6.26 1.50
C ARG A 79 9.42 4.90 1.57
N ILE A 80 9.01 4.38 0.43
CA ILE A 80 8.38 3.06 0.31
C ILE A 80 9.20 2.23 -0.66
N LEU A 81 9.48 0.99 -0.26
CA LEU A 81 10.24 0.01 -1.03
C LEU A 81 9.31 -1.10 -1.53
N ALA A 82 9.43 -1.46 -2.81
CA ALA A 82 8.77 -2.64 -3.36
C ALA A 82 9.55 -3.91 -2.95
N SER A 83 9.20 -4.53 -1.82
CA SER A 83 9.77 -5.82 -1.43
C SER A 83 9.25 -6.92 -2.37
N GLY A 84 10.11 -7.50 -3.20
CA GLY A 84 9.73 -8.59 -4.13
C GLY A 84 9.58 -8.19 -5.61
N GLY A 85 9.90 -6.94 -5.95
CA GLY A 85 10.05 -6.49 -7.34
C GLY A 85 8.84 -5.74 -7.92
N VAL A 86 7.64 -5.93 -7.37
CA VAL A 86 6.46 -5.12 -7.70
C VAL A 86 5.59 -4.90 -6.46
N ALA A 87 5.17 -3.65 -6.25
CA ALA A 87 4.12 -3.31 -5.30
C ALA A 87 3.14 -2.31 -5.93
N HIS A 88 1.93 -2.27 -5.39
CA HIS A 88 0.89 -1.34 -5.75
C HIS A 88 0.62 -0.42 -4.56
N ILE A 89 0.65 0.89 -4.78
CA ILE A 89 0.30 1.90 -3.79
C ILE A 89 -1.08 2.42 -4.15
N HIS A 90 -2.04 2.23 -3.24
CA HIS A 90 -3.43 2.64 -3.36
C HIS A 90 -3.69 3.72 -2.31
N PRO A 91 -3.77 5.02 -2.70
CA PRO A 91 -4.20 6.05 -1.77
C PRO A 91 -5.63 5.76 -1.29
N ILE A 92 -5.78 5.62 0.01
CA ILE A 92 -7.07 5.37 0.67
C ILE A 92 -7.67 6.71 1.10
N ARG A 93 -6.82 7.62 1.60
CA ARG A 93 -7.22 8.95 2.03
C ARG A 93 -6.12 9.94 1.69
N VAL A 94 -6.50 11.07 1.11
CA VAL A 94 -5.60 12.20 0.82
C VAL A 94 -6.09 13.39 1.64
N HIS A 95 -5.21 13.95 2.47
CA HIS A 95 -5.55 15.04 3.35
C HIS A 95 -4.98 16.36 2.80
N GLY A 96 -5.86 17.31 2.47
CA GLY A 96 -5.46 18.61 1.95
C GLY A 96 -5.01 18.57 0.48
N GLU A 97 -3.81 19.07 0.20
CA GLU A 97 -3.22 19.08 -1.14
C GLU A 97 -3.06 17.66 -1.72
N ALA A 98 -3.03 17.56 -3.06
CA ALA A 98 -2.91 16.28 -3.75
C ALA A 98 -1.58 15.60 -3.39
N ALA A 99 -1.67 14.52 -2.59
CA ALA A 99 -0.53 13.67 -2.26
C ALA A 99 0.21 13.25 -3.53
N THR A 100 1.52 13.01 -3.42
CA THR A 100 2.32 12.60 -4.58
C THR A 100 3.14 11.37 -4.30
N VAL A 101 3.37 10.57 -5.35
CA VAL A 101 4.35 9.49 -5.39
C VAL A 101 5.41 9.87 -6.42
N ASP A 102 6.65 10.12 -6.00
CA ASP A 102 7.72 10.72 -6.81
C ASP A 102 7.23 11.93 -7.63
N LYS A 103 6.53 12.86 -6.96
CA LYS A 103 5.94 14.07 -7.58
C LYS A 103 4.82 13.82 -8.58
N VAL A 104 4.42 12.58 -8.79
CA VAL A 104 3.19 12.25 -9.54
C VAL A 104 2.01 12.41 -8.58
N PRO A 105 1.07 13.33 -8.83
CA PRO A 105 -0.13 13.47 -8.00
C PRO A 105 -0.90 12.16 -7.94
N VAL A 106 -1.48 11.83 -6.80
CA VAL A 106 -2.33 10.66 -6.61
C VAL A 106 -3.66 11.05 -6.00
N GLN A 107 -4.69 10.27 -6.31
CA GLN A 107 -6.04 10.47 -5.79
C GLN A 107 -6.62 9.14 -5.31
N VAL A 108 -7.58 9.21 -4.40
CA VAL A 108 -8.33 8.04 -3.94
C VAL A 108 -9.06 7.42 -5.13
N GLY A 109 -9.06 6.08 -5.19
CA GLY A 109 -9.62 5.35 -6.33
C GLY A 109 -8.66 5.20 -7.53
N GLU A 110 -7.40 5.63 -7.39
CA GLU A 110 -6.32 5.22 -8.30
C GLU A 110 -5.34 4.31 -7.55
N TYR A 111 -4.50 3.61 -8.30
CA TYR A 111 -3.31 3.00 -7.73
C TYR A 111 -2.10 3.15 -8.65
N ILE A 112 -0.92 3.19 -8.04
CA ILE A 112 0.36 3.28 -8.73
C ILE A 112 1.13 1.97 -8.53
N THR A 113 1.52 1.35 -9.64
CA THR A 113 2.51 0.27 -9.61
C THR A 113 3.91 0.84 -9.46
N ILE A 114 4.66 0.33 -8.49
CA ILE A 114 6.07 0.66 -8.22
C ILE A 114 6.94 -0.59 -8.37
N ARG A 115 8.19 -0.41 -8.81
CA ARG A 115 9.19 -1.50 -8.96
C ARG A 115 10.50 -1.23 -8.19
N LYS A 116 10.63 -0.05 -7.60
CA LYS A 116 11.80 0.42 -6.86
C LYS A 116 11.33 1.35 -5.74
N GLU A 117 12.27 1.87 -4.95
CA GLU A 117 11.98 2.88 -3.95
C GLU A 117 11.26 4.10 -4.56
N VAL A 118 10.21 4.58 -3.89
CA VAL A 118 9.52 5.82 -4.23
C VAL A 118 9.36 6.70 -2.99
N ARG A 119 9.19 8.00 -3.21
CA ARG A 119 8.87 8.98 -2.16
C ARG A 119 7.40 9.31 -2.18
N VAL A 120 6.74 9.16 -1.04
CA VAL A 120 5.36 9.62 -0.84
C VAL A 120 5.39 10.90 -0.05
N GLU A 121 4.85 11.96 -0.63
CA GLU A 121 4.83 13.29 -0.03
C GLU A 121 3.40 13.72 0.30
N LEU A 122 3.28 14.55 1.34
CA LEU A 122 2.04 15.07 1.93
C LEU A 122 1.24 14.06 2.75
N ALA A 123 0.20 14.56 3.41
CA ALA A 123 -0.58 13.80 4.36
C ALA A 123 -1.51 12.81 3.63
N THR A 124 -1.26 11.52 3.77
CA THR A 124 -2.03 10.47 3.10
C THR A 124 -2.01 9.15 3.86
N ASP A 125 -3.14 8.47 3.84
CA ASP A 125 -3.24 7.05 4.18
C ASP A 125 -3.28 6.26 2.88
N PHE A 126 -2.48 5.20 2.79
CA PHE A 126 -2.38 4.39 1.59
C PHE A 126 -2.15 2.92 1.92
N LEU A 127 -2.72 2.07 1.08
CA LEU A 127 -2.57 0.63 1.10
C LEU A 127 -1.44 0.25 0.14
N VAL A 128 -0.51 -0.55 0.63
CA VAL A 128 0.56 -1.14 -0.17
C VAL A 128 0.29 -2.63 -0.31
N ILE A 129 0.10 -3.07 -1.55
CA ILE A 129 -0.05 -4.49 -1.91
C ILE A 129 1.24 -4.91 -2.60
N SER A 130 2.01 -5.80 -1.96
CA SER A 130 3.27 -6.30 -2.51
C SER A 130 3.09 -7.74 -2.96
N LYS A 131 3.50 -8.02 -4.20
CA LYS A 131 3.58 -9.39 -4.71
C LYS A 131 4.81 -10.03 -4.08
N GLY A 132 4.59 -10.82 -3.03
CA GLY A 132 5.62 -11.73 -2.57
C GLY A 132 5.83 -12.81 -3.62
N LYS A 133 7.04 -13.39 -3.71
CA LYS A 133 7.07 -14.80 -4.13
C LYS A 133 6.18 -15.56 -3.12
N PRO A 134 5.31 -16.48 -3.57
CA PRO A 134 4.60 -17.35 -2.64
C PRO A 134 5.62 -17.90 -1.65
N LYS A 135 5.25 -17.97 -0.37
CA LYS A 135 6.08 -18.69 0.60
C LYS A 135 6.31 -20.07 0.00
N THR A 136 7.52 -20.36 -0.48
CA THR A 136 7.93 -21.74 -0.68
C THR A 136 7.84 -22.38 0.70
N GLU A 137 6.73 -23.06 0.96
CA GLU A 137 6.64 -24.04 2.03
C GLU A 137 7.79 -25.03 1.81
N ASN A 138 8.73 -25.02 2.76
CA ASN A 138 9.65 -26.11 3.08
C ASN A 138 10.37 -26.77 1.89
N GLY A 139 11.34 -26.05 1.31
CA GLY A 139 12.47 -26.67 0.64
C GLY A 139 13.47 -27.16 1.70
N HIS A 140 13.33 -28.42 2.06
CA HIS A 140 14.17 -29.19 2.98
C HIS A 140 15.62 -29.21 2.47
N ASP A 141 16.47 -28.29 2.93
CA ASP A 141 17.93 -28.35 2.68
C ASP A 141 18.54 -29.37 3.65
N SER A 142 18.32 -30.65 3.31
CA SER A 142 19.10 -31.76 3.85
C SER A 142 20.33 -31.90 2.96
N GLY A 143 21.46 -31.32 3.35
CA GLY A 143 22.66 -31.47 2.53
C GLY A 143 23.92 -30.86 3.11
N GLY A 144 24.73 -31.71 3.73
CA GLY A 144 26.17 -31.45 3.84
C GLY A 144 26.67 -31.22 5.24
N GLN A 145 26.87 -32.31 5.99
CA GLN A 145 28.08 -32.39 6.82
C GLN A 145 28.85 -33.63 6.35
N GLU A 146 30.08 -33.35 5.93
CA GLU A 146 31.10 -34.25 5.39
C GLU A 146 31.47 -35.39 6.34
#